data_AF-A0A141RPU1-F1
#
_entry.id   AF-A0A141RPU1-F1
#
_cell.length_a   1.000
_cell.length_b   1.000
_cell.length_c   1.000
_cell.angle_alpha   90.00
_cell.angle_beta   90.00
_cell.angle_gamma   90.00
#
_symmetry.space_group_name_H-M   'P 1'
#
loop_
_entity.id
_entity.type
_entity.pdbx_description
1 polymer ?
#
loop_
_entity_poly.entity_id
_entity_poly.type
_entity_poly.pdbx_seq_one_letter_code
_entity_poly.pdbx_strand_id
1 'polypeptide(L)'
;MQLGVIADDFTGATDIASFLVRNGMPTVQLNGVPTRDIPLTSEAVVISLKTRSCPAEMAVSQSLAALRWLQAQGCQQFYFK
;
A
#
# COMPACT_ATOMS: atom_id res chain seq x y z
N MET A 1 -0.28 13.41 -0.19
CA MET A 1 0.18 12.08 -0.62
C MET A 1 -0.38 11.79 -2.00
N GLN A 2 0.44 11.38 -2.96
CA GLN A 2 0.01 11.25 -4.37
C GLN A 2 -0.35 9.80 -4.73
N LEU A 3 0.43 8.82 -4.28
CA LEU A 3 0.31 7.42 -4.71
C LEU A 3 0.08 6.46 -3.54
N GLY A 4 -0.93 5.61 -3.64
CA GLY A 4 -1.14 4.47 -2.76
C GLY A 4 -0.94 3.15 -3.51
N VAL A 5 -0.06 2.29 -3.03
CA VAL A 5 0.19 0.97 -3.60
C VAL A 5 -0.40 -0.11 -2.70
N ILE A 6 -1.08 -1.09 -3.29
CA ILE A 6 -1.57 -2.28 -2.60
C ILE A 6 -0.83 -3.46 -3.20
N ALA A 7 0.06 -4.07 -2.43
CA ALA A 7 0.88 -5.20 -2.87
C ALA A 7 0.39 -6.51 -2.22
N ASP A 8 0.35 -7.59 -3.00
CA ASP A 8 -0.17 -8.89 -2.57
C ASP A 8 0.77 -9.70 -1.64
N ASP A 9 2.04 -9.30 -1.55
CA ASP A 9 3.08 -9.88 -0.70
C ASP A 9 4.04 -8.83 -0.13
N PHE A 10 5.03 -9.28 0.67
CA PHE A 10 6.05 -8.43 1.29
C PHE A 10 7.21 -8.08 0.36
N THR A 11 7.66 -9.06 -0.43
CA THR A 11 8.81 -8.88 -1.31
C THR A 11 8.48 -7.94 -2.46
N GLY A 12 7.33 -8.12 -3.12
CA GLY A 12 6.85 -7.25 -4.19
C GLY A 12 6.51 -5.84 -3.71
N ALA A 13 6.02 -5.69 -2.47
CA ALA A 13 5.88 -4.39 -1.82
C ALA A 13 7.22 -3.66 -1.67
N THR A 14 8.25 -4.38 -1.22
CA THR A 14 9.58 -3.81 -1.00
C THR A 14 10.25 -3.44 -2.33
N ASP A 15 10.06 -4.26 -3.36
CA ASP A 15 10.57 -4.03 -4.71
C ASP A 15 9.99 -2.74 -5.31
N ILE A 16 8.66 -2.59 -5.35
CA ILE A 16 8.03 -1.37 -5.87
C ILE A 16 8.38 -0.13 -5.03
N ALA A 17 8.45 -0.25 -3.70
CA ALA A 17 8.88 0.84 -2.83
C ALA A 17 10.30 1.31 -3.19
N SER A 18 11.21 0.37 -3.45
CA SER A 18 12.59 0.65 -3.91
C SER A 18 12.59 1.37 -5.26
N PHE A 19 11.77 0.96 -6.23
CA PHE A 19 11.63 1.66 -7.51
C PHE A 19 11.14 3.09 -7.34
N LEU A 20 10.13 3.33 -6.51
CA LEU A 20 9.59 4.68 -6.25
C LEU A 20 10.65 5.58 -5.63
N VAL A 21 11.34 5.10 -4.59
CA VAL A 21 12.42 5.85 -3.92
C VAL A 21 13.58 6.15 -4.88
N ARG A 22 14.01 5.16 -5.69
CA ARG A 22 15.09 5.34 -6.68
C ARG A 22 14.75 6.40 -7.74
N ASN A 23 13.46 6.62 -8.01
CA ASN A 23 13.00 7.63 -8.95
C ASN A 23 12.56 8.93 -8.25
N GLY A 24 13.00 9.16 -7.01
CA GLY A 24 12.83 10.44 -6.32
C GLY A 24 11.50 10.61 -5.59
N MET A 25 10.70 9.56 -5.42
CA MET A 25 9.44 9.62 -4.68
C MET A 25 9.61 9.04 -3.26
N PRO A 26 9.63 9.88 -2.20
CA PRO A 26 9.70 9.41 -0.83
C PRO A 26 8.55 8.46 -0.53
N THR A 27 8.87 7.24 -0.12
CA THR A 27 7.90 6.15 0.05
C THR A 27 8.04 5.51 1.42
N VAL A 28 6.92 5.23 2.07
CA VAL A 28 6.87 4.37 3.24
C VAL A 28 6.17 3.06 2.90
N GLN A 29 6.70 1.94 3.38
CA GLN A 29 6.01 0.66 3.33
C GLN A 29 5.41 0.36 4.71
N LEU A 30 4.17 -0.12 4.71
CA LEU A 30 3.46 -0.58 5.89
C LEU A 30 3.07 -2.04 5.70
N ASN A 31 3.24 -2.84 6.75
CA ASN A 31 2.86 -4.25 6.74
C ASN A 31 1.42 -4.38 7.27
N GLY A 32 0.50 -4.74 6.40
CA GLY A 32 -0.93 -4.74 6.67
C GLY A 32 -1.54 -3.33 6.68
N VAL A 33 -2.86 -3.29 6.89
CA VAL A 33 -3.63 -2.05 6.98
C VAL A 33 -3.56 -1.52 8.42
N PRO A 34 -3.08 -0.28 8.64
CA PRO A 34 -3.07 0.30 9.98
C PRO A 34 -4.47 0.45 10.57
N THR A 35 -4.58 0.22 11.88
CA THR A 35 -5.84 0.38 12.65
C THR A 35 -6.00 1.77 13.25
N ARG A 36 -4.98 2.62 13.12
CA ARG A 36 -4.92 3.98 13.67
C ARG A 36 -4.47 4.92 12.57
N ASP A 37 -4.84 6.19 12.68
CA ASP A 37 -4.25 7.21 11.85
C ASP A 37 -2.78 7.37 12.20
N ILE A 38 -1.94 7.33 11.17
CA ILE A 38 -0.50 7.51 11.28
C ILE A 38 -0.20 8.80 10.52
N PRO A 39 0.49 9.79 11.12
CA PRO A 39 0.92 10.95 10.37
C PRO A 39 1.93 10.51 9.30
N LEU A 40 1.52 10.63 8.04
CA LEU A 40 2.35 10.28 6.89
C LEU A 40 3.01 11.52 6.31
N THR A 41 4.33 11.48 6.19
CA THR A 41 5.15 12.54 5.57
C THR A 41 5.64 12.17 4.18
N SER A 42 5.35 10.95 3.70
CA SER A 42 5.81 10.44 2.41
C SER A 42 4.84 10.79 1.27
N GLU A 43 5.37 10.86 0.05
CA GLU A 43 4.58 11.10 -1.15
C GLU A 43 3.85 9.86 -1.65
N ALA A 44 4.40 8.67 -1.35
CA ALA A 44 3.77 7.38 -1.58
C ALA A 44 3.68 6.52 -0.31
N VAL A 45 2.67 5.66 -0.27
CA VAL A 45 2.54 4.58 0.72
C VAL A 45 2.34 3.26 0.01
N VAL A 46 3.07 2.24 0.44
CA VAL A 46 2.91 0.86 -0.02
C VAL A 46 2.34 0.01 1.12
N ILE A 47 1.14 -0.52 0.95
CA ILE A 47 0.54 -1.49 1.87
C ILE A 47 0.90 -2.89 1.39
N SER A 48 1.68 -3.61 2.20
CA SER A 48 2.00 -5.02 1.97
C SER A 48 0.96 -5.91 2.62
N LEU A 49 0.27 -6.72 1.82
CA LEU A 49 -0.67 -7.73 2.27
C LEU A 49 -0.05 -9.13 2.15
N LYS A 50 -0.81 -10.16 2.53
CA LYS A 50 -0.48 -11.58 2.32
C LYS A 50 -1.60 -12.27 1.56
N THR A 51 -1.98 -11.68 0.42
CA THR A 51 -3.21 -12.02 -0.28
C THR A 51 -3.01 -12.85 -1.54
N ARG A 52 -1.77 -13.03 -2.03
CA ARG A 52 -1.44 -13.77 -3.26
C ARG A 52 -2.16 -15.12 -3.42
N SER A 53 -2.10 -15.95 -2.38
CA SER A 53 -2.59 -17.33 -2.42
C SER A 53 -3.74 -17.58 -1.44
N CYS A 54 -4.34 -16.52 -0.92
CA CYS A 54 -5.41 -16.63 0.04
C CYS A 54 -6.78 -16.77 -0.66
N PRO A 55 -7.85 -17.16 0.04
CA PRO A 55 -9.19 -17.19 -0.54
C PRO A 55 -9.56 -15.85 -1.18
N ALA A 56 -10.18 -15.89 -2.37
CA ALA A 56 -10.46 -14.69 -3.16
C ALA A 56 -11.26 -13.64 -2.38
N GLU A 57 -12.27 -14.06 -1.60
CA GLU A 57 -13.06 -13.14 -0.76
C GLU A 57 -12.20 -12.44 0.29
N MET A 58 -11.22 -13.15 0.87
CA MET A 58 -10.30 -12.56 1.82
C MET A 58 -9.34 -11.58 1.14
N ALA A 59 -8.83 -11.91 -0.04
CA ALA A 59 -7.99 -11.02 -0.84
C ALA A 59 -8.73 -9.72 -1.18
N VAL A 60 -9.95 -9.83 -1.69
CA VAL A 60 -10.81 -8.68 -2.02
C VAL A 60 -11.09 -7.83 -0.78
N SER A 61 -11.47 -8.45 0.33
CA SER A 61 -11.77 -7.74 1.58
C SER A 61 -10.57 -6.95 2.10
N GLN A 62 -9.38 -7.56 2.13
CA GLN A 62 -8.16 -6.91 2.59
C GLN A 62 -7.70 -5.79 1.63
N SER A 63 -7.76 -6.01 0.31
CA SER A 63 -7.43 -4.98 -0.68
C SER A 63 -8.38 -3.77 -0.59
N LEU A 64 -9.68 -4.00 -0.39
CA LEU A 64 -10.64 -2.92 -0.18
C LEU A 64 -10.43 -2.18 1.14
N ALA A 65 -10.02 -2.88 2.20
CA ALA A 65 -9.64 -2.23 3.46
C ALA A 65 -8.41 -1.34 3.29
N ALA A 66 -7.39 -1.81 2.56
CA ALA A 66 -6.20 -1.02 2.22
C ALA A 66 -6.56 0.21 1.37
N LEU A 67 -7.40 0.04 0.35
CA LEU A 67 -7.86 1.14 -0.51
C LEU A 67 -8.58 2.22 0.30
N ARG A 68 -9.54 1.85 1.16
CA ARG A 68 -10.27 2.81 2.01
C ARG A 68 -9.33 3.56 2.94
N TRP A 69 -8.35 2.86 3.52
CA TRP A 69 -7.37 3.50 4.38
C TRP A 69 -6.52 4.51 3.60
N LEU A 70 -5.99 4.14 2.43
CA LEU A 70 -5.20 5.03 1.56
C LEU A 70 -6.02 6.27 1.10
N GLN A 71 -7.31 6.08 0.79
CA GLN A 71 -8.23 7.18 0.49
C GLN A 71 -8.39 8.13 1.67
N ALA A 72 -8.55 7.62 2.89
CA ALA A 72 -8.65 8.44 4.11
C ALA A 72 -7.38 9.24 4.39
N GLN A 73 -6.22 8.73 3.97
CA GLN A 73 -4.94 9.43 4.06
C GLN A 73 -4.71 10.43 2.89
N GLY A 74 -5.66 10.55 1.96
CA GLY A 74 -5.62 11.53 0.86
C GLY A 74 -4.82 11.10 -0.37
N CYS A 75 -4.57 9.79 -0.58
CA CYS A 75 -4.05 9.30 -1.86
C CYS A 75 -5.01 9.64 -3.01
N GLN A 76 -4.47 10.08 -4.15
CA GLN A 76 -5.25 10.43 -5.34
C GLN A 76 -5.13 9.38 -6.46
N GLN A 77 -4.04 8.63 -6.47
CA GLN A 77 -3.78 7.56 -7.42
C GLN A 77 -3.49 6.25 -6.70
N PHE A 78 -3.90 5.14 -7.30
CA PHE A 78 -3.76 3.80 -6.73
C PHE A 78 -3.09 2.85 -7.72
N TYR A 79 -2.20 2.00 -7.22
CA TYR A 79 -1.54 0.96 -8.00
C TYR A 79 -1.69 -0.39 -7.29
N PHE A 80 -2.19 -1.41 -8.00
CA PHE A 80 -2.30 -2.77 -7.49
C PHE A 80 -1.11 -3.59 -8.01
N LYS A 81 -0.28 -4.09 -7.09
CA LYS A 81 1.04 -4.70 -7.36
C LYS A 81 1.09 -6.17 -6.98
#